data_AF-A0A023FDC5-F1
#
_entry.id   AF-A0A023FDC5-F1
#
_cell.length_a   1.000
_cell.length_b   1.000
_cell.length_c   1.000
_cell.angle_alpha   90.00
_cell.angle_beta   90.00
_cell.angle_gamma   90.00
#
_symmetry.space_group_name_H-M   'P 1'
#
loop_
_entity.id
_entity.type
_entity.pdbx_description
1 polymer ?
#
loop_
_entity_poly.entity_id
_entity_poly.type
_entity_poly.pdbx_seq_one_letter_code
_entity_poly.pdbx_strand_id
1 'polypeptide(L)'
;PGSGKPAQEECRCETPNEQRYRARLKRRQQASGSAAEEGSSTEEQPPKEDQQKWERVRPFLTVNDHLSGAVPHGSCGPKTELESLVDAAIAEGDLEKAEMLSDHLANRQFAVKIADAFAAKRCAEEQQAKRRRDYVKRQTKLSWGFEAKERWQMKGNM
;
A
#
# COMPACT_ATOMS: atom_id res chain seq x y z
N PRO A 1 46.65 -7.99 60.77
CA PRO A 1 45.81 -9.20 60.62
C PRO A 1 44.32 -8.81 60.52
N GLY A 2 43.81 -8.52 59.33
CA GLY A 2 43.37 -9.52 58.35
C GLY A 2 41.91 -9.89 58.67
N SER A 3 40.90 -9.47 57.91
CA SER A 3 40.65 -10.02 56.57
C SER A 3 39.45 -9.31 55.95
N GLY A 4 39.65 -8.68 54.79
CA GLY A 4 38.55 -8.31 53.89
C GLY A 4 37.98 -9.58 53.26
N LYS A 5 36.66 -9.76 53.34
CA LYS A 5 35.96 -10.83 52.63
C LYS A 5 35.80 -10.41 51.17
N PRO A 6 36.25 -11.21 50.18
CA PRO A 6 35.96 -10.93 48.79
C PRO A 6 34.47 -11.17 48.53
N ALA A 7 33.81 -10.19 47.91
CA ALA A 7 32.49 -10.35 47.34
C ALA A 7 32.54 -11.49 46.32
N GLN A 8 31.75 -12.53 46.57
CA GLN A 8 31.56 -13.62 45.63
C GLN A 8 30.79 -13.05 44.44
N GLU A 9 31.49 -12.90 43.32
CA GLU A 9 30.91 -12.63 42.02
C GLU A 9 30.14 -13.90 41.62
N GLU A 10 28.82 -13.87 41.82
CA GLU A 10 27.93 -14.95 41.37
C GLU A 10 28.11 -15.14 39.87
N CYS A 11 28.68 -16.29 39.47
CA CYS A 11 28.73 -16.70 38.08
C CYS A 11 27.30 -16.89 37.57
N ARG A 12 26.77 -15.84 36.94
CA ARG A 12 25.47 -15.84 36.26
C ARG A 12 25.54 -16.81 35.08
N CYS A 13 25.13 -18.05 35.30
CA CYS A 13 24.96 -19.03 34.25
C CYS A 13 23.78 -18.61 33.36
N GLU A 14 24.09 -18.01 32.20
CA GLU A 14 23.07 -17.61 31.23
C GLU A 14 22.28 -18.84 30.78
N THR A 15 20.94 -18.75 30.87
CA THR A 15 20.07 -19.86 30.47
C THR A 15 20.29 -20.20 28.99
N PRO A 16 20.14 -21.47 28.57
CA PRO A 16 20.35 -21.87 27.18
C PRO A 16 19.50 -21.09 26.16
N ASN A 17 18.38 -20.52 26.59
CA ASN A 17 17.49 -19.69 25.76
C ASN A 17 18.08 -18.29 25.50
N GLU A 18 18.74 -17.71 26.50
CA GLU A 18 19.34 -16.38 26.42
C GLU A 18 20.57 -16.36 25.52
N GLN A 19 21.36 -17.44 25.56
CA GLN A 19 22.48 -17.66 24.64
C GLN A 19 21.99 -17.78 23.18
N ARG A 20 20.87 -18.49 22.96
CA ARG A 20 20.24 -18.60 21.62
C ARG A 20 19.69 -17.26 21.13
N TYR A 21 19.07 -16.47 22.01
CA TYR A 21 18.57 -15.14 21.70
C TYR A 21 19.71 -14.19 21.30
N ARG A 22 20.80 -14.16 22.07
CA ARG A 22 22.01 -13.37 21.76
C ARG A 22 22.67 -13.80 20.45
N ALA A 23 22.74 -15.10 20.17
CA ALA A 23 23.27 -15.61 18.90
C ALA A 23 22.38 -15.23 17.70
N ARG A 24 21.07 -15.07 17.90
CA ARG A 24 20.13 -14.62 16.87
C ARG A 24 20.25 -13.12 16.60
N LEU A 25 20.43 -12.31 17.66
CA LEU A 25 20.72 -10.88 17.53
C LEU A 25 22.06 -10.63 16.83
N LYS A 26 23.14 -11.34 17.21
CA LYS A 26 24.45 -11.20 16.56
C LYS A 26 24.40 -11.50 15.06
N ARG A 27 23.69 -12.57 14.66
CA ARG A 27 23.48 -12.89 13.23
C ARG A 27 22.70 -11.80 12.50
N ARG A 28 21.69 -11.21 13.13
CA ARG A 28 20.91 -10.11 12.54
C ARG A 28 21.76 -8.84 12.37
N GLN A 29 22.64 -8.54 13.33
CA GLN A 29 23.55 -7.40 13.25
C GLN A 29 24.63 -7.59 12.18
N GLN A 30 25.13 -8.82 11.99
CA GLN A 30 26.09 -9.14 10.92
C GLN A 30 25.43 -9.10 9.53
N ALA A 31 24.18 -9.56 9.42
CA ALA A 31 23.40 -9.45 8.18
C ALA A 31 23.05 -8.00 7.83
N SER A 32 22.79 -7.14 8.82
CA SER A 32 22.59 -5.70 8.59
C SER A 32 23.90 -4.96 8.31
N GLY A 33 25.01 -5.40 8.91
CA GLY A 33 26.34 -4.82 8.69
C GLY A 33 26.92 -5.10 7.31
N SER A 34 26.64 -6.28 6.72
CA SER A 34 27.06 -6.57 5.33
C SER A 34 26.18 -5.91 4.27
N ALA A 35 25.09 -5.22 4.67
CA ALA A 35 24.22 -4.47 3.77
C ALA A 35 24.47 -2.95 3.84
N ALA A 36 25.38 -2.49 4.71
CA ALA A 36 25.60 -1.05 4.98
C ALA A 36 26.88 -0.48 4.34
N GLU A 37 27.67 -1.29 3.61
CA GLU A 37 28.86 -0.85 2.86
C GLU A 37 28.66 -1.09 1.35
N GLU A 38 27.54 -0.59 0.81
CA GLU A 38 27.45 -0.19 -0.60
C GLU A 38 26.66 1.13 -0.67
N GLY A 39 27.26 2.18 -0.09
CA GLY A 39 27.00 3.55 -0.51
C GLY A 39 27.65 3.81 -1.86
N SER A 40 27.19 3.12 -2.90
CA SER A 40 27.45 3.52 -4.28
C SER A 40 26.14 4.04 -4.84
N SER A 41 26.08 5.35 -5.03
CA SER A 41 25.07 6.07 -5.80
C SER A 41 25.06 5.56 -7.25
N THR A 42 24.59 4.34 -7.46
CA THR A 42 24.21 3.85 -8.77
C THR A 42 22.71 4.09 -8.83
N GLU A 43 22.31 5.14 -9.54
CA GLU A 43 20.96 5.21 -10.08
C GLU A 43 20.77 4.02 -11.04
N GLU A 44 20.57 2.82 -10.49
CA GLU A 44 20.02 1.72 -11.26
C GLU A 44 18.60 2.16 -11.62
N GLN A 45 18.45 2.65 -12.84
CA GLN A 45 17.13 2.95 -13.37
C GLN A 45 16.27 1.69 -13.18
N PRO A 46 15.08 1.83 -12.57
CA PRO A 46 14.22 0.69 -12.35
C PRO A 46 13.94 0.02 -13.71
N PRO A 47 13.83 -1.32 -13.76
CA PRO A 47 13.56 -2.04 -14.98
C PRO A 47 12.41 -1.37 -15.74
N LYS A 48 12.56 -1.21 -17.07
CA LYS A 48 11.57 -0.50 -17.90
C LYS A 48 10.13 -1.01 -17.69
N GLU A 49 9.99 -2.29 -17.34
CA GLU A 49 8.71 -2.92 -17.03
C GLU A 49 8.05 -2.34 -15.77
N ASP A 50 8.82 -2.05 -14.73
CA ASP A 50 8.29 -1.53 -13.47
C ASP A 50 7.89 -0.07 -13.60
N GLN A 51 8.64 0.71 -14.41
CA GLN A 51 8.24 2.06 -14.80
C GLN A 51 6.90 2.04 -15.56
N GLN A 52 6.74 1.14 -16.53
CA GLN A 52 5.47 0.99 -17.25
C GLN A 52 4.31 0.53 -16.35
N LYS A 53 4.57 -0.39 -15.41
CA LYS A 53 3.56 -0.81 -14.42
C LYS A 53 3.12 0.38 -13.57
N TRP A 54 4.07 1.20 -13.13
CA TRP A 54 3.81 2.40 -12.33
C TRP A 54 3.02 3.46 -13.10
N GLU A 55 3.40 3.77 -14.34
CA GLU A 55 2.68 4.72 -15.20
C GLU A 55 1.21 4.34 -15.39
N ARG A 56 0.90 3.04 -15.47
CA ARG A 56 -0.49 2.56 -15.59
C ARG A 56 -1.30 2.70 -14.30
N VAL A 57 -0.66 2.76 -13.14
CA VAL A 57 -1.32 2.83 -11.82
C VAL A 57 -1.42 4.28 -11.33
N ARG A 58 -0.44 5.12 -11.66
CA ARG A 58 -0.35 6.52 -11.25
C ARG A 58 -1.66 7.32 -11.41
N PRO A 59 -2.45 7.19 -12.51
CA PRO A 59 -3.71 7.91 -12.64
C PRO A 59 -4.76 7.52 -11.60
N PHE A 60 -4.70 6.30 -11.05
CA PHE A 60 -5.66 5.79 -10.06
C PHE A 60 -5.42 6.34 -8.65
N LEU A 61 -4.24 6.91 -8.37
CA LEU A 61 -3.92 7.48 -7.06
C LEU A 61 -4.71 8.76 -6.75
N THR A 62 -4.96 9.59 -7.77
CA THR A 62 -5.57 10.92 -7.60
C THR A 62 -7.03 10.98 -8.02
N VAL A 63 -7.63 9.84 -8.39
CA VAL A 63 -9.03 9.80 -8.88
C VAL A 63 -9.98 10.37 -7.84
N ASN A 64 -9.72 10.16 -6.54
CA ASN A 64 -10.63 10.56 -5.47
C ASN A 64 -10.33 11.95 -4.87
N ASP A 65 -9.30 12.66 -5.33
CA ASP A 65 -8.89 13.94 -4.73
C ASP A 65 -9.95 15.04 -4.91
N HIS A 66 -10.82 14.92 -5.91
CA HIS A 66 -11.95 15.82 -6.11
C HIS A 66 -13.06 15.64 -5.06
N LEU A 67 -13.06 14.52 -4.33
CA LEU A 67 -14.04 14.27 -3.28
C LEU A 67 -13.66 14.99 -1.98
N SER A 68 -12.37 15.24 -1.71
CA SER A 68 -11.86 15.93 -0.52
C SER A 68 -12.07 17.45 -0.58
N GLY A 69 -13.32 17.87 -0.76
CA GLY A 69 -13.72 19.27 -0.78
C GLY A 69 -13.69 19.93 0.62
N ALA A 70 -14.15 21.19 0.69
CA ALA A 70 -14.17 21.99 1.91
C ALA A 70 -15.08 21.42 3.04
N VAL A 71 -15.92 20.45 2.71
CA VAL A 71 -16.80 19.81 3.69
C VAL A 71 -16.00 18.71 4.39
N PRO A 72 -15.82 18.78 5.72
CA PRO A 72 -15.13 17.73 6.45
C PRO A 72 -15.93 16.43 6.31
N HIS A 73 -15.36 15.45 5.61
CA HIS A 73 -15.83 14.08 5.66
C HIS A 73 -15.55 13.61 7.10
N GLY A 74 -16.61 13.42 7.88
CA GLY A 74 -16.53 13.20 9.33
C GLY A 74 -15.47 12.19 9.74
N SER A 75 -14.96 12.34 10.97
CA SER A 75 -13.90 11.50 11.54
C SER A 75 -14.19 10.02 11.30
N CYS A 76 -13.38 9.41 10.44
CA CYS A 76 -13.51 8.01 10.06
C CYS A 76 -12.98 7.15 11.21
N GLY A 77 -13.87 6.74 12.11
CA GLY A 77 -13.58 5.76 13.14
C GLY A 77 -12.74 6.26 14.34
N PRO A 78 -12.46 5.36 15.30
CA PRO A 78 -11.59 5.67 16.43
C PRO A 78 -10.16 5.94 15.95
N LYS A 79 -9.46 6.85 16.63
CA LYS A 79 -8.05 7.16 16.37
C LYS A 79 -7.22 5.88 16.38
N THR A 80 -6.29 5.78 15.44
CA THR A 80 -5.31 4.69 15.45
C THR A 80 -4.29 4.88 16.58
N GLU A 81 -3.66 3.79 17.00
CA GLU A 81 -2.62 3.85 18.05
C GLU A 81 -1.47 4.79 17.65
N LEU A 82 -1.11 4.80 16.36
CA LEU A 82 -0.03 5.63 15.87
C LEU A 82 -0.38 7.12 15.91
N GLU A 83 -1.62 7.50 15.57
CA GLU A 83 -2.12 8.86 15.73
C GLU A 83 -2.13 9.29 17.21
N SER A 84 -2.50 8.37 18.10
CA SER A 84 -2.49 8.63 19.55
C SER A 84 -1.07 8.84 20.09
N LEU A 85 -0.08 8.12 19.55
CA LEU A 85 1.33 8.31 19.88
C LEU A 85 1.89 9.64 19.38
N VAL A 86 1.46 10.10 18.19
CA VAL A 86 1.80 11.44 17.69
C VAL A 86 1.25 12.50 18.63
N ASP A 87 -0.03 12.41 19.00
CA ASP A 87 -0.66 13.34 19.95
C ASP A 87 0.07 13.36 21.31
N ALA A 88 0.49 12.18 21.81
CA ALA A 88 1.24 12.06 23.05
C ALA A 88 2.62 12.73 22.98
N ALA A 89 3.38 12.52 21.89
CA ALA A 89 4.69 13.15 21.71
C ALA A 89 4.59 14.68 21.63
N ILE A 90 3.53 15.21 20.99
CA ILE A 90 3.25 16.64 20.94
C ILE A 90 2.91 17.19 22.34
N ALA A 91 2.12 16.45 23.13
CA ALA A 91 1.79 16.85 24.49
C ALA A 91 3.00 16.83 25.43
N GLU A 92 3.93 15.89 25.22
CA GLU A 92 5.22 15.81 25.92
C GLU A 92 6.21 16.91 25.47
N GLY A 93 6.00 17.52 24.30
CA GLY A 93 6.87 18.55 23.72
C GLY A 93 8.07 17.99 22.96
N ASP A 94 8.11 16.67 22.71
CA ASP A 94 9.17 16.01 21.93
C ASP A 94 8.83 16.06 20.43
N LEU A 95 9.28 17.14 19.78
CA LEU A 95 9.00 17.41 18.37
C LEU A 95 9.74 16.47 17.42
N GLU A 96 10.96 16.04 17.77
CA GLU A 96 11.74 15.11 16.93
C GLU A 96 11.03 13.77 16.81
N LYS A 97 10.50 13.26 17.93
CA LYS A 97 9.72 12.03 17.95
C LYS A 97 8.39 12.18 17.23
N ALA A 98 7.72 13.32 17.36
CA ALA A 98 6.47 13.59 16.65
C ALA A 98 6.68 13.60 15.12
N GLU A 99 7.76 14.19 14.64
CA GLU A 99 8.12 14.21 13.21
C GLU A 99 8.36 12.80 12.68
N MET A 100 9.18 11.99 13.36
CA MET A 100 9.43 10.60 12.97
C MET A 100 8.15 9.76 12.89
N LEU A 101 7.26 9.92 13.87
CA LEU A 101 5.98 9.21 13.90
C LEU A 101 5.04 9.70 12.79
N SER A 102 5.07 10.99 12.46
CA SER A 102 4.31 11.58 11.36
C SER A 102 4.76 11.05 9.99
N ASP A 103 6.07 11.00 9.74
CA ASP A 103 6.62 10.44 8.51
C ASP A 103 6.27 8.95 8.36
N HIS A 104 6.34 8.21 9.46
CA HIS A 104 5.92 6.82 9.48
C HIS A 104 4.42 6.66 9.17
N LEU A 105 3.57 7.52 9.73
CA LEU A 105 2.13 7.55 9.44
C LEU A 105 1.87 7.84 7.96
N ALA A 106 2.54 8.86 7.41
CA ALA A 106 2.40 9.27 6.03
C ALA A 106 2.80 8.13 5.07
N ASN A 107 3.92 7.46 5.33
CA ASN A 107 4.38 6.31 4.54
C ASN A 107 3.38 5.16 4.58
N ARG A 108 2.81 4.85 5.76
CA ARG A 108 1.79 3.81 5.90
C ARG A 108 0.52 4.15 5.13
N GLN A 109 0.01 5.38 5.25
CA GLN A 109 -1.17 5.84 4.53
C GLN A 109 -0.93 5.86 3.01
N PHE A 110 0.28 6.23 2.57
CA PHE A 110 0.67 6.19 1.17
C PHE A 110 0.71 4.76 0.62
N ALA A 111 1.24 3.80 1.39
CA ALA A 111 1.22 2.39 1.00
C ALA A 111 -0.21 1.84 0.81
N VAL A 112 -1.15 2.25 1.66
CA VAL A 112 -2.58 1.92 1.50
C VAL A 112 -3.13 2.52 0.20
N LYS A 113 -2.85 3.80 -0.08
CA LYS A 113 -3.26 4.44 -1.35
C LYS A 113 -2.74 3.69 -2.58
N ILE A 114 -1.50 3.19 -2.54
CA ILE A 114 -0.94 2.37 -3.62
C ILE A 114 -1.73 1.07 -3.77
N ALA A 115 -1.98 0.35 -2.68
CA ALA A 115 -2.75 -0.90 -2.71
C ALA A 115 -4.16 -0.68 -3.29
N ASP A 116 -4.84 0.38 -2.86
CA ASP A 116 -6.16 0.75 -3.34
C ASP A 116 -6.15 1.11 -4.83
N ALA A 117 -5.11 1.82 -5.31
CA ALA A 117 -4.96 2.14 -6.72
C ALA A 117 -4.81 0.88 -7.60
N PHE A 118 -4.07 -0.13 -7.13
CA PHE A 118 -4.00 -1.43 -7.81
C PHE A 118 -5.35 -2.16 -7.82
N ALA A 119 -6.10 -2.12 -6.71
CA ALA A 119 -7.43 -2.71 -6.64
C ALA A 119 -8.41 -1.99 -7.59
N ALA A 120 -8.40 -0.65 -7.61
CA ALA A 120 -9.21 0.18 -8.49
C ALA A 120 -8.93 -0.11 -9.97
N LYS A 121 -7.64 -0.25 -10.35
CA LYS A 121 -7.25 -0.64 -11.71
C LYS A 121 -7.84 -1.98 -12.11
N ARG A 122 -7.71 -3.01 -11.26
CA ARG A 122 -8.28 -4.35 -11.53
C ARG A 122 -9.80 -4.29 -11.71
N CYS A 123 -10.48 -3.52 -10.87
CA CYS A 123 -11.92 -3.30 -10.97
C CYS A 123 -12.30 -2.62 -12.30
N ALA A 124 -11.55 -1.59 -12.72
CA ALA A 124 -11.78 -0.89 -13.97
C ALA A 124 -11.61 -1.80 -15.20
N GLU A 125 -10.57 -2.65 -15.21
CA GLU A 125 -10.33 -3.64 -16.26
C GLU A 125 -11.47 -4.68 -16.32
N GLU A 126 -11.90 -5.18 -15.17
CA GLU A 126 -13.01 -6.14 -15.08
C GLU A 126 -14.33 -5.50 -15.56
N GLN A 127 -14.59 -4.25 -15.18
CA GLN A 127 -15.77 -3.51 -15.62
C GLN A 127 -15.77 -3.29 -17.13
N GLN A 128 -14.61 -2.98 -17.72
CA GLN A 128 -14.47 -2.83 -19.17
C GLN A 128 -14.68 -4.17 -19.88
N ALA A 129 -14.14 -5.27 -19.36
CA ALA A 129 -14.35 -6.61 -19.91
C ALA A 129 -15.82 -7.04 -19.85
N LYS A 130 -16.52 -6.77 -18.74
CA LYS A 130 -17.97 -6.98 -18.60
C LYS A 130 -18.75 -6.18 -19.64
N ARG A 131 -18.46 -4.88 -19.78
CA ARG A 131 -19.08 -4.01 -20.80
C ARG A 131 -18.88 -4.54 -22.23
N ARG A 132 -17.68 -5.02 -22.58
CA ARG A 132 -17.40 -5.62 -23.89
C ARG A 132 -18.21 -6.90 -24.11
N ARG A 133 -18.27 -7.79 -23.12
CA ARG A 133 -19.08 -9.02 -23.18
C ARG A 133 -20.57 -8.70 -23.35
N ASP A 134 -21.07 -7.73 -22.60
CA ASP A 134 -22.47 -7.30 -22.69
C ASP A 134 -22.78 -6.65 -24.03
N TYR A 135 -21.87 -5.84 -24.58
CA TYR A 135 -22.01 -5.28 -25.92
C TYR A 135 -22.12 -6.37 -26.99
N VAL A 136 -21.22 -7.36 -26.98
CA VAL A 136 -21.28 -8.50 -27.93
C VAL A 136 -22.58 -9.28 -27.77
N LYS A 137 -22.99 -9.57 -26.53
CA LYS A 137 -24.28 -10.23 -26.23
C LYS A 137 -25.48 -9.42 -26.71
N ARG A 138 -25.44 -8.08 -26.65
CA ARG A 138 -26.50 -7.22 -27.18
C ARG A 138 -26.53 -7.32 -28.70
N GLN A 139 -25.39 -7.17 -29.37
CA GLN A 139 -25.29 -7.28 -30.83
C GLN A 139 -25.83 -8.62 -31.36
N THR A 140 -25.48 -9.75 -30.74
CA THR A 140 -25.97 -11.07 -31.17
C THR A 140 -27.46 -11.30 -30.87
N LYS A 141 -28.04 -10.58 -29.91
CA LYS A 141 -29.47 -10.65 -29.56
C LYS A 141 -30.35 -9.72 -30.40
N LEU A 142 -29.79 -8.78 -31.16
CA LEU A 142 -30.54 -7.96 -32.12
C LEU A 142 -30.79 -8.76 -33.42
N SER A 143 -31.67 -9.77 -33.36
CA SER A 143 -32.13 -10.51 -34.54
C SER A 143 -33.36 -9.88 -35.22
N TRP A 144 -33.98 -8.88 -34.61
CA TRP A 144 -35.15 -8.21 -35.19
C TRP A 144 -34.72 -7.01 -36.04
N GLY A 145 -34.22 -7.29 -37.24
CA GLY A 145 -34.19 -6.29 -38.29
C GLY A 145 -35.63 -5.96 -38.68
N PHE A 146 -36.08 -4.73 -38.46
CA PHE A 146 -37.15 -4.19 -39.29
C PHE A 146 -36.55 -4.00 -40.68
N GLU A 147 -36.74 -4.98 -41.56
CA GLU A 147 -36.56 -4.76 -42.99
C GLU A 147 -37.62 -3.73 -43.39
N ALA A 148 -37.20 -2.48 -43.60
CA ALA A 148 -38.07 -1.47 -44.15
C ALA A 148 -38.43 -1.89 -45.58
N LYS A 149 -39.54 -2.63 -45.73
CA LYS A 149 -40.07 -3.02 -47.02
C LYS A 149 -40.32 -1.75 -47.82
N GLU A 150 -39.69 -1.64 -48.99
CA GLU A 150 -39.82 -0.45 -49.81
C GLU A 150 -41.29 -0.20 -50.18
N ARG A 151 -41.69 1.08 -50.25
CA ARG A 151 -43.09 1.51 -50.43
C ARG A 151 -43.79 0.87 -51.63
N TRP A 152 -43.03 0.54 -52.69
CA TRP A 152 -43.56 -0.11 -53.89
C TRP A 152 -43.90 -1.60 -53.69
N GLN A 153 -43.38 -2.26 -52.66
CA GLN A 153 -43.74 -3.64 -52.31
C GLN A 153 -44.88 -3.75 -51.27
N MET A 154 -45.25 -2.65 -50.60
CA MET A 154 -46.39 -2.62 -49.67
C MET A 154 -47.72 -2.35 -50.37
N LYS A 155 -47.69 -1.85 -51.61
CA LYS A 155 -48.90 -1.69 -52.41
C LYS A 155 -49.23 -3.03 -53.07
N GLY A 156 -49.91 -3.89 -52.32
CA GLY A 156 -50.43 -5.15 -52.84
C GLY A 156 -51.28 -4.92 -54.10
N ASN A 157 -51.12 -5.83 -55.05
CA ASN A 157 -51.99 -6.01 -56.22
C ASN A 157 -53.45 -5.84 -55.83
N MET A 158 -54.13 -4.91 -56.49
CA MET A 158 -55.58 -4.70 -56.44
C MET A 158 -56.07 -4.55 -57.87
#